data_AF-R7B0Y5-F1
#
_entry.id   AF-R7B0Y5-F1
#
_cell.length_a   1.000
_cell.length_b   1.000
_cell.length_c   1.000
_cell.angle_alpha   90.00
_cell.angle_beta   90.00
_cell.angle_gamma   90.00
#
_symmetry.space_group_name_H-M   'P 1'
#
loop_
_entity.id
_entity.type
_entity.pdbx_description
1 polymer ?
#
loop_
_entity_poly.entity_id
_entity_poly.type
_entity_poly.pdbx_seq_one_letter_code
_entity_poly.pdbx_strand_id
1 'polypeptide(L)'
;MNNDDNVCDGLDSHATYVGSVILDCLGNASRKADLRIAKVLENGRGSSYDAYTAILDLADRHVQLINCSWGGKTDNKMLAFAMKYAAEHNSIVVCSSGNDGGAVAYPAKYSDTIAVSACDSDGKIADFSNTGSEITYCAPGVDIVVDGVENSRRIVSGTSFSAPAITSMSAISIMDNTKIYISFNHSDYNGYKFNRSELQPGDYTVSVFARYNSGEGPESSVGWSSSTTFVIK
;
A
#
# COMPACT_ATOMS: atom_id res chain seq x y z
N MET A 1 2.56 9.30 -10.62
CA MET A 1 3.28 10.22 -9.72
C MET A 1 3.25 9.60 -8.33
N ASN A 2 4.34 9.74 -7.60
CA ASN A 2 4.36 9.55 -6.15
C ASN A 2 4.70 10.91 -5.54
N ASN A 3 3.92 11.37 -4.57
CA ASN A 3 3.95 12.78 -4.11
C ASN A 3 4.57 12.95 -2.71
N ASP A 4 5.18 11.90 -2.14
CA ASP A 4 5.47 11.83 -0.68
C ASP A 4 6.95 12.00 -0.34
N ASP A 5 7.79 12.18 -1.36
CA ASP A 5 9.22 12.03 -1.26
C ASP A 5 9.94 13.19 -1.97
N ASN A 6 10.43 14.14 -1.18
CA ASN A 6 11.50 15.04 -1.60
C ASN A 6 12.77 14.22 -1.93
N VAL A 7 12.97 13.88 -3.22
CA VAL A 7 14.24 13.43 -3.89
C VAL A 7 14.67 11.97 -3.50
N CYS A 8 15.25 11.05 -4.32
CA CYS A 8 16.31 11.06 -5.38
C CYS A 8 16.69 9.59 -5.75
N ASP A 9 16.97 9.10 -7.03
CA ASP A 9 16.90 7.69 -7.67
C ASP A 9 18.05 6.52 -7.71
N GLY A 10 17.93 5.19 -7.27
CA GLY A 10 18.69 4.14 -6.43
C GLY A 10 17.99 3.32 -5.25
N LEU A 11 18.77 2.72 -4.31
CA LEU A 11 18.35 1.63 -3.38
C LEU A 11 17.70 2.05 -2.04
N ASP A 12 17.99 3.22 -1.47
CA ASP A 12 17.34 3.70 -0.23
C ASP A 12 16.18 4.60 -0.62
N SER A 13 15.04 3.98 -0.88
CA SER A 13 14.06 4.55 -1.78
C SER A 13 12.64 4.39 -1.28
N HIS A 14 11.72 5.14 -1.87
CA HIS A 14 10.31 4.93 -1.60
C HIS A 14 9.87 3.49 -1.84
N ALA A 15 10.38 2.83 -2.90
CA ALA A 15 10.19 1.39 -3.05
C ALA A 15 10.65 0.63 -1.80
N THR A 16 11.90 0.83 -1.39
CA THR A 16 12.50 0.11 -0.26
C THR A 16 11.69 0.29 1.02
N TYR A 17 11.22 1.51 1.28
CA TYR A 17 10.36 1.82 2.43
C TYR A 17 9.00 1.12 2.34
N VAL A 18 8.36 1.11 1.17
CA VAL A 18 7.11 0.35 0.94
C VAL A 18 7.33 -1.15 1.14
N GLY A 19 8.44 -1.69 0.62
CA GLY A 19 8.82 -3.09 0.80
C GLY A 19 9.08 -3.44 2.26
N SER A 20 9.71 -2.52 3.01
CA SER A 20 9.90 -2.66 4.46
C SER A 20 8.56 -2.75 5.19
N VAL A 21 7.58 -1.89 4.89
CA VAL A 21 6.23 -1.99 5.48
C VAL A 21 5.60 -3.36 5.17
N ILE A 22 5.75 -3.87 3.96
CA ILE A 22 5.22 -5.19 3.60
C ILE A 22 5.85 -6.28 4.46
N LEU A 23 7.18 -6.30 4.54
CA LEU A 23 7.89 -7.33 5.28
C LEU A 23 7.61 -7.26 6.78
N ASP A 24 7.55 -6.05 7.35
CA ASP A 24 7.23 -5.84 8.76
C ASP A 24 5.80 -6.31 9.09
N CYS A 25 4.82 -5.91 8.28
CA CYS A 25 3.42 -6.33 8.47
C CYS A 25 3.20 -7.83 8.26
N LEU A 26 3.93 -8.47 7.33
CA LEU A 26 3.92 -9.91 7.17
C LEU A 26 4.57 -10.64 8.35
N GLY A 27 5.59 -10.04 8.98
CA GLY A 27 6.38 -10.67 10.03
C GLY A 27 6.88 -12.06 9.62
N ASN A 28 6.58 -13.09 10.43
CA ASN A 28 6.97 -14.46 10.13
C ASN A 28 6.28 -15.07 8.90
N ALA A 29 5.12 -14.54 8.48
CA ALA A 29 4.41 -15.01 7.28
C ALA A 29 5.19 -14.71 5.99
N SER A 30 6.13 -13.75 6.02
CA SER A 30 7.02 -13.45 4.88
C SER A 30 7.78 -14.66 4.36
N ARG A 31 8.06 -15.67 5.20
CA ARG A 31 8.73 -16.92 4.79
C ARG A 31 7.88 -17.81 3.88
N LYS A 32 6.57 -17.56 3.82
CA LYS A 32 5.60 -18.27 2.97
C LYS A 32 5.17 -17.43 1.76
N ALA A 33 5.64 -16.19 1.67
CA ALA A 33 5.31 -15.24 0.61
C ALA A 33 6.43 -15.21 -0.44
N ASP A 34 6.07 -15.18 -1.72
CA ASP A 34 6.99 -14.80 -2.81
C ASP A 34 6.80 -13.32 -3.14
N LEU A 35 7.74 -12.48 -2.66
CA LEU A 35 7.74 -11.03 -2.88
C LEU A 35 8.39 -10.69 -4.22
N ARG A 36 7.63 -10.10 -5.14
CA ARG A 36 8.13 -9.66 -6.45
C ARG A 36 8.11 -8.15 -6.59
N ILE A 37 9.01 -7.65 -7.45
CA ILE A 37 9.25 -6.23 -7.69
C ILE A 37 8.95 -5.93 -9.15
N ALA A 38 8.01 -5.02 -9.39
CA ALA A 38 7.78 -4.41 -10.70
C ALA A 38 8.07 -2.91 -10.60
N LYS A 39 9.17 -2.47 -11.22
CA LYS A 39 9.55 -1.05 -11.26
C LYS A 39 8.77 -0.34 -12.37
N VAL A 40 7.91 0.59 -11.97
CA VAL A 40 7.04 1.36 -12.90
C VAL A 40 7.24 2.86 -12.79
N LEU A 41 8.07 3.32 -11.84
CA LEU A 41 8.41 4.71 -11.64
C LEU A 41 9.94 4.90 -11.60
N GLU A 42 10.37 6.01 -12.18
CA GLU A 42 11.71 6.60 -12.16
C GLU A 42 11.55 8.07 -11.72
N ASN A 43 12.19 8.46 -10.62
CA ASN A 43 12.20 9.79 -10.04
C ASN A 43 10.79 10.26 -9.69
N GLY A 44 10.00 9.35 -9.09
CA GLY A 44 8.59 9.57 -8.75
C GLY A 44 7.65 9.67 -9.97
N ARG A 45 8.15 9.41 -11.18
CA ARG A 45 7.41 9.55 -12.45
C ARG A 45 7.44 8.27 -13.25
N GLY A 46 6.35 7.97 -13.93
CA GLY A 46 6.27 6.83 -14.83
C GLY A 46 5.10 6.99 -15.77
N SER A 47 5.07 6.15 -16.80
CA SER A 47 3.98 6.20 -17.77
C SER A 47 2.87 5.22 -17.39
N SER A 48 1.63 5.56 -17.78
CA SER A 48 0.51 4.61 -17.66
C SER A 48 0.75 3.32 -18.47
N TYR A 49 1.62 3.37 -19.49
CA TYR A 49 1.97 2.21 -20.30
C TYR A 49 2.89 1.22 -19.57
N ASP A 50 3.85 1.72 -18.80
CA ASP A 50 4.73 0.87 -17.98
C ASP A 50 3.91 0.17 -16.88
N ALA A 51 3.03 0.92 -16.22
CA ALA A 51 2.10 0.37 -15.23
C ALA A 51 1.14 -0.66 -15.84
N TYR A 52 0.55 -0.36 -17.01
CA TYR A 52 -0.30 -1.30 -17.74
C TYR A 52 0.43 -2.62 -18.03
N THR A 53 1.63 -2.54 -18.61
CA THR A 53 2.40 -3.73 -19.00
C THR A 53 2.81 -4.55 -17.80
N ALA A 54 3.25 -3.90 -16.71
CA ALA A 54 3.60 -4.58 -15.47
C ALA A 54 2.40 -5.31 -14.85
N ILE A 55 1.23 -4.67 -14.80
CA ILE A 55 0.05 -5.26 -14.17
C ILE A 55 -0.47 -6.47 -14.96
N LEU A 56 -0.47 -6.40 -16.29
CA LEU A 56 -0.81 -7.54 -17.15
C LEU A 56 0.16 -8.72 -16.93
N ASP A 57 1.48 -8.47 -16.94
CA ASP A 57 2.49 -9.52 -16.71
C ASP A 57 2.33 -10.17 -15.32
N LEU A 58 2.01 -9.38 -14.29
CA LEU A 58 1.76 -9.91 -12.94
C LEU A 58 0.50 -10.76 -12.89
N ALA A 59 -0.59 -10.32 -13.53
CA ALA A 59 -1.84 -11.05 -13.64
C ALA A 59 -1.66 -12.39 -14.39
N ASP A 60 -0.95 -12.38 -15.52
CA ASP A 60 -0.60 -13.57 -16.30
C ASP A 60 0.24 -14.57 -15.51
N ARG A 61 1.05 -14.09 -14.56
CA ARG A 61 1.84 -14.91 -13.64
C ARG A 61 1.06 -15.38 -12.41
N HIS A 62 -0.25 -15.15 -12.38
CA HIS A 62 -1.16 -15.51 -11.28
C HIS A 62 -0.71 -14.97 -9.93
N VAL A 63 -0.27 -13.72 -9.93
CA VAL A 63 0.02 -12.99 -8.70
C VAL A 63 -1.30 -12.75 -7.96
N GLN A 64 -1.33 -13.03 -6.66
CA GLN A 64 -2.56 -12.89 -5.87
C GLN A 64 -2.79 -11.46 -5.39
N LEU A 65 -1.72 -10.73 -5.06
CA LEU A 65 -1.80 -9.37 -4.52
C LEU A 65 -0.81 -8.43 -5.21
N ILE A 66 -1.30 -7.27 -5.64
CA ILE A 66 -0.52 -6.23 -6.31
C ILE A 66 -0.67 -4.92 -5.52
N ASN A 67 0.41 -4.42 -4.93
CA ASN A 67 0.44 -3.13 -4.23
C ASN A 67 0.91 -1.99 -5.15
N CYS A 68 0.03 -1.03 -5.40
CA CYS A 68 0.27 0.17 -6.18
C CYS A 68 0.40 1.40 -5.26
N SER A 69 1.60 1.68 -4.78
CA SER A 69 1.94 2.91 -4.05
C SER A 69 2.29 4.06 -5.01
N TRP A 70 1.39 4.33 -5.96
CA TRP A 70 1.52 5.37 -6.98
C TRP A 70 0.15 5.76 -7.51
N GLY A 71 0.02 6.97 -8.05
CA GLY A 71 -1.23 7.41 -8.65
C GLY A 71 -1.14 8.62 -9.56
N GLY A 72 -2.28 9.02 -10.11
CA GLY A 72 -2.43 10.17 -10.99
C GLY A 72 -3.85 10.73 -10.96
N LYS A 73 -4.00 12.01 -11.29
CA LYS A 73 -5.28 12.72 -11.21
C LYS A 73 -6.21 12.43 -12.41
N THR A 74 -5.69 11.85 -13.47
CA THR A 74 -6.38 11.71 -14.75
C THR A 74 -6.78 10.26 -14.98
N ASP A 75 -8.06 10.07 -15.36
CA ASP A 75 -8.55 8.77 -15.80
C ASP A 75 -7.81 8.31 -17.06
N ASN A 76 -7.48 7.02 -17.11
CA ASN A 76 -6.83 6.40 -18.25
C ASN A 76 -7.47 5.03 -18.54
N LYS A 77 -8.13 4.91 -19.69
CA LYS A 77 -8.78 3.66 -20.13
C LYS A 77 -7.84 2.45 -20.16
N MET A 78 -6.56 2.66 -20.43
CA MET A 78 -5.54 1.60 -20.40
C MET A 78 -5.32 1.11 -18.96
N LEU A 79 -5.21 2.00 -17.99
CA LEU A 79 -5.09 1.62 -16.58
C LEU A 79 -6.39 0.98 -16.06
N ALA A 80 -7.55 1.51 -16.43
CA ALA A 80 -8.84 0.91 -16.09
C ALA A 80 -8.92 -0.54 -16.59
N PHE A 81 -8.50 -0.79 -17.84
CA PHE A 81 -8.43 -2.14 -18.39
C PHE A 81 -7.45 -3.02 -17.61
N ALA A 82 -6.25 -2.53 -17.28
CA ALA A 82 -5.27 -3.31 -16.52
C ALA A 82 -5.77 -3.70 -15.13
N MET A 83 -6.46 -2.81 -14.41
CA MET A 83 -7.03 -3.13 -13.09
C MET A 83 -8.08 -4.22 -13.21
N LYS A 84 -9.01 -4.06 -14.16
CA LYS A 84 -10.05 -5.04 -14.44
C LYS A 84 -9.46 -6.39 -14.87
N TYR A 85 -8.44 -6.37 -15.73
CA TYR A 85 -7.75 -7.57 -16.19
C TYR A 85 -7.12 -8.34 -15.02
N ALA A 86 -6.43 -7.64 -14.12
CA ALA A 86 -5.87 -8.24 -12.92
C ALA A 86 -6.95 -8.87 -12.04
N ALA A 87 -8.08 -8.18 -11.81
CA ALA A 87 -9.21 -8.71 -11.05
C ALA A 87 -9.81 -9.97 -11.70
N GLU A 88 -9.99 -9.98 -13.03
CA GLU A 88 -10.48 -11.14 -13.78
C GLU A 88 -9.51 -12.35 -13.74
N HIS A 89 -8.24 -12.11 -13.43
CA HIS A 89 -7.21 -13.14 -13.22
C HIS A 89 -6.99 -13.50 -11.74
N ASN A 90 -7.93 -13.11 -10.87
CA ASN A 90 -7.91 -13.33 -9.42
C ASN A 90 -6.77 -12.63 -8.68
N SER A 91 -6.23 -11.55 -9.25
CA SER A 91 -5.32 -10.64 -8.54
C SER A 91 -6.13 -9.55 -7.82
N ILE A 92 -5.84 -9.35 -6.54
CA ILE A 92 -6.36 -8.21 -5.76
C ILE A 92 -5.37 -7.05 -5.91
N VAL A 93 -5.85 -5.91 -6.38
CA VAL A 93 -5.03 -4.71 -6.55
C VAL A 93 -5.33 -3.71 -5.43
N VAL A 94 -4.31 -3.39 -4.62
CA VAL A 94 -4.39 -2.46 -3.49
C VAL A 94 -3.64 -1.18 -3.85
N CYS A 95 -4.30 -0.04 -3.72
CA CYS A 95 -3.79 1.23 -4.22
C CYS A 95 -3.81 2.31 -3.12
N SER A 96 -2.73 3.09 -3.03
CA SER A 96 -2.69 4.31 -2.22
C SER A 96 -3.67 5.36 -2.75
N SER A 97 -4.44 6.03 -1.89
CA SER A 97 -5.45 7.00 -2.34
C SER A 97 -4.88 8.32 -2.88
N GLY A 98 -3.65 8.67 -2.49
CA GLY A 98 -2.99 9.94 -2.84
C GLY A 98 -2.82 10.86 -1.62
N ASN A 99 -1.96 11.89 -1.75
CA ASN A 99 -1.42 12.64 -0.61
C ASN A 99 -1.48 14.16 -0.77
N ASP A 100 -2.48 14.66 -1.50
CA ASP A 100 -2.68 16.09 -1.71
C ASP A 100 -3.93 16.65 -1.00
N GLY A 101 -4.49 15.90 -0.04
CA GLY A 101 -5.71 16.25 0.71
C GLY A 101 -6.94 16.33 -0.20
N GLY A 102 -6.87 15.70 -1.37
CA GLY A 102 -7.82 15.86 -2.46
C GLY A 102 -8.74 14.65 -2.64
N ALA A 103 -9.27 14.52 -3.86
CA ALA A 103 -10.05 13.36 -4.26
C ALA A 103 -9.14 12.15 -4.52
N VAL A 104 -9.67 10.94 -4.29
CA VAL A 104 -8.98 9.66 -4.58
C VAL A 104 -8.38 9.67 -6.00
N ALA A 105 -7.10 9.35 -6.11
CA ALA A 105 -6.37 9.30 -7.36
C ALA A 105 -6.62 7.99 -8.14
N TYR A 106 -6.36 7.98 -9.44
CA TYR A 106 -6.29 6.75 -10.21
C TYR A 106 -4.93 6.07 -10.01
N PRO A 107 -4.84 4.73 -9.93
CA PRO A 107 -5.90 3.76 -10.17
C PRO A 107 -6.81 3.46 -8.97
N ALA A 108 -6.52 3.96 -7.76
CA ALA A 108 -7.33 3.70 -6.56
C ALA A 108 -8.82 4.04 -6.72
N LYS A 109 -9.14 5.00 -7.61
CA LYS A 109 -10.52 5.39 -7.91
C LYS A 109 -11.31 4.35 -8.71
N TYR A 110 -10.67 3.34 -9.30
CA TYR A 110 -11.37 2.30 -10.06
C TYR A 110 -12.03 1.28 -9.12
N SER A 111 -13.23 0.82 -9.47
CA SER A 111 -14.02 -0.15 -8.69
C SER A 111 -13.36 -1.52 -8.56
N ASP A 112 -12.45 -1.87 -9.47
CA ASP A 112 -11.70 -3.13 -9.47
C ASP A 112 -10.46 -3.06 -8.55
N THR A 113 -10.31 -2.00 -7.75
CA THR A 113 -9.18 -1.80 -6.83
C THR A 113 -9.65 -1.54 -5.41
N ILE A 114 -8.76 -1.81 -4.46
CA ILE A 114 -8.93 -1.44 -3.05
C ILE A 114 -8.20 -0.11 -2.83
N ALA A 115 -8.94 0.96 -2.56
CA ALA A 115 -8.36 2.26 -2.25
C ALA A 115 -8.08 2.40 -0.75
N VAL A 116 -6.86 2.81 -0.41
CA VAL A 116 -6.40 2.93 0.99
C VAL A 116 -6.02 4.36 1.33
N SER A 117 -6.71 4.95 2.32
CA SER A 117 -6.36 6.24 2.93
C SER A 117 -5.41 6.09 4.11
N ALA A 118 -4.80 7.19 4.55
CA ALA A 118 -3.86 7.23 5.67
C ALA A 118 -4.52 7.85 6.91
N CYS A 119 -4.30 7.24 8.08
CA CYS A 119 -4.58 7.83 9.39
C CYS A 119 -3.34 7.90 10.27
N ASP A 120 -3.41 8.72 11.31
CA ASP A 120 -2.44 8.76 12.39
C ASP A 120 -2.68 7.66 13.45
N SER A 121 -1.87 7.67 14.51
CA SER A 121 -1.95 6.71 15.62
C SER A 121 -3.25 6.81 16.42
N ASP A 122 -3.93 7.95 16.37
CA ASP A 122 -5.22 8.17 17.03
C ASP A 122 -6.39 7.72 16.14
N GLY A 123 -6.09 7.22 14.93
CA GLY A 123 -7.07 6.79 13.94
C GLY A 123 -7.69 7.94 13.16
N LYS A 124 -7.21 9.17 13.34
CA LYS A 124 -7.69 10.33 12.60
C LYS A 124 -7.10 10.32 11.19
N ILE A 125 -7.94 10.55 10.17
CA ILE A 125 -7.46 10.67 8.78
C ILE A 125 -6.43 11.80 8.69
N ALA A 126 -5.29 11.51 8.07
CA ALA A 126 -4.22 12.48 7.90
C ALA A 126 -4.66 13.61 6.96
N ASP A 127 -4.30 14.85 7.26
CA ASP A 127 -4.73 16.02 6.48
C ASP A 127 -4.28 15.95 4.99
N PHE A 128 -3.17 15.25 4.72
CA PHE A 128 -2.70 15.01 3.34
C PHE A 128 -3.45 13.87 2.65
N SER A 129 -4.11 12.97 3.36
CA SER A 129 -4.70 11.78 2.76
C SER A 129 -5.85 12.15 1.85
N ASN A 130 -5.82 11.66 0.61
CA ASN A 130 -6.96 11.81 -0.28
C ASN A 130 -8.14 10.99 0.22
N THR A 131 -9.33 11.55 0.09
CA THR A 131 -10.60 10.97 0.57
C THR A 131 -11.66 10.96 -0.54
N GLY A 132 -12.68 10.12 -0.36
CA GLY A 132 -13.75 9.94 -1.34
C GLY A 132 -14.56 8.67 -1.10
N SER A 133 -15.71 8.55 -1.75
CA SER A 133 -16.58 7.36 -1.62
C SER A 133 -15.92 6.06 -2.07
N GLU A 134 -14.81 6.15 -2.81
CA GLU A 134 -14.03 5.03 -3.32
C GLU A 134 -13.12 4.39 -2.26
N ILE A 135 -12.81 5.09 -1.16
CA ILE A 135 -11.97 4.56 -0.08
C ILE A 135 -12.62 3.30 0.50
N THR A 136 -11.85 2.20 0.48
CA THR A 136 -12.26 0.91 1.05
C THR A 136 -11.76 0.76 2.48
N TYR A 137 -10.50 1.15 2.72
CA TYR A 137 -9.86 1.06 4.03
C TYR A 137 -9.07 2.33 4.34
N CYS A 138 -8.91 2.61 5.63
CA CYS A 138 -7.88 3.51 6.11
C CYS A 138 -6.71 2.67 6.67
N ALA A 139 -5.52 3.17 6.85
CA ALA A 139 -4.51 2.46 7.64
C ALA A 139 -3.49 3.47 8.19
N PRO A 140 -2.70 3.11 9.21
CA PRO A 140 -1.60 3.95 9.64
C PRO A 140 -0.74 4.38 8.44
N GLY A 141 -0.54 5.69 8.31
CA GLY A 141 0.28 6.28 7.26
C GLY A 141 0.97 7.56 7.71
N VAL A 142 0.91 7.89 9.00
CA VAL A 142 1.61 9.02 9.60
C VAL A 142 2.68 8.49 10.55
N ASP A 143 3.88 9.05 10.44
CA ASP A 143 5.04 8.74 11.28
C ASP A 143 5.38 7.24 11.31
N ILE A 144 5.33 6.61 10.14
CA ILE A 144 5.65 5.20 9.95
C ILE A 144 7.16 5.01 9.97
N VAL A 145 7.63 4.15 10.87
CA VAL A 145 9.02 3.74 10.88
C VAL A 145 9.23 2.72 9.78
N VAL A 146 10.18 2.99 8.88
CA VAL A 146 10.55 2.10 7.78
C VAL A 146 12.04 1.84 7.81
N ASP A 147 12.41 0.61 7.46
CA ASP A 147 13.80 0.23 7.25
C ASP A 147 14.21 0.55 5.81
N GLY A 148 15.40 1.12 5.67
CA GLY A 148 16.07 1.39 4.41
C GLY A 148 17.24 0.45 4.18
N VAL A 149 18.14 0.85 3.29
CA VAL A 149 19.38 0.08 3.04
C VAL A 149 20.38 0.21 4.18
N GLU A 150 21.30 -0.74 4.30
CA GLU A 150 22.41 -0.68 5.27
C GLU A 150 21.96 -0.49 6.73
N ASN A 151 20.79 -1.03 7.08
CA ASN A 151 20.12 -0.86 8.39
C ASN A 151 19.75 0.59 8.71
N SER A 152 19.59 1.46 7.71
CA SER A 152 19.05 2.79 7.91
C SER A 152 17.58 2.70 8.33
N ARG A 153 17.12 3.69 9.10
CA ARG A 153 15.70 3.86 9.43
C ARG A 153 15.24 5.25 9.12
N ARG A 154 14.00 5.35 8.66
CA ARG A 154 13.32 6.62 8.38
C ARG A 154 11.98 6.63 9.07
N ILE A 155 11.50 7.85 9.34
CA ILE A 155 10.10 8.11 9.67
C ILE A 155 9.50 8.76 8.44
N VAL A 156 8.45 8.13 7.90
CA VAL A 156 7.80 8.54 6.66
C VAL A 156 6.29 8.65 6.85
N SER A 157 5.66 9.52 6.08
CA SER A 157 4.22 9.71 6.09
C SER A 157 3.69 9.69 4.65
N GLY A 158 2.59 9.00 4.42
CA GLY A 158 2.02 8.79 3.10
C GLY A 158 1.03 7.63 3.03
N THR A 159 0.00 7.77 2.20
CA THR A 159 -0.92 6.68 1.83
C THR A 159 -0.20 5.54 1.13
N SER A 160 0.98 5.83 0.56
CA SER A 160 1.92 4.86 0.01
C SER A 160 2.46 3.87 1.03
N PHE A 161 2.39 4.16 2.34
CA PHE A 161 2.74 3.25 3.43
C PHE A 161 1.52 2.60 4.08
N SER A 162 0.32 3.15 3.87
CA SER A 162 -0.95 2.55 4.28
C SER A 162 -1.36 1.39 3.37
N ALA A 163 -1.26 1.57 2.05
CA ALA A 163 -1.56 0.52 1.06
C ALA A 163 -0.77 -0.80 1.25
N PRO A 164 0.56 -0.79 1.46
CA PRO A 164 1.33 -2.02 1.69
C PRO A 164 0.96 -2.75 2.99
N ALA A 165 0.53 -2.02 4.02
CA ALA A 165 0.03 -2.64 5.25
C ALA A 165 -1.24 -3.46 4.96
N ILE A 166 -2.19 -2.88 4.22
CA ILE A 166 -3.41 -3.60 3.79
C ILE A 166 -3.06 -4.78 2.89
N THR A 167 -2.13 -4.61 1.94
CA THR A 167 -1.67 -5.69 1.07
C THR A 167 -1.14 -6.88 1.88
N SER A 168 -0.33 -6.60 2.91
CA SER A 168 0.26 -7.63 3.78
C SER A 168 -0.78 -8.34 4.62
N MET A 169 -1.76 -7.60 5.14
CA MET A 169 -2.89 -8.19 5.84
C MET A 169 -3.70 -9.09 4.91
N SER A 170 -4.05 -8.64 3.71
CA SER A 170 -4.72 -9.48 2.71
C SER A 170 -3.93 -10.76 2.40
N ALA A 171 -2.60 -10.70 2.36
CA ALA A 171 -1.77 -11.88 2.15
C ALA A 171 -1.89 -12.89 3.30
N ILE A 172 -1.84 -12.43 4.56
CA ILE A 172 -2.06 -13.29 5.74
C ILE A 172 -3.45 -13.93 5.68
N SER A 173 -4.47 -13.15 5.32
CA SER A 173 -5.86 -13.62 5.14
C SER A 173 -5.91 -14.82 4.19
N ILE A 174 -5.25 -14.69 3.03
CA ILE A 174 -5.18 -15.71 2.00
C ILE A 174 -4.40 -16.94 2.48
N MET A 175 -3.22 -16.74 3.08
CA MET A 175 -2.34 -17.83 3.51
C MET A 175 -2.97 -18.71 4.59
N ASP A 176 -3.68 -18.10 5.54
CA ASP A 176 -4.29 -18.81 6.66
C ASP A 176 -5.74 -19.24 6.36
N ASN A 177 -6.25 -18.93 5.16
CA ASN A 177 -7.66 -19.10 4.78
C ASN A 177 -8.61 -18.49 5.84
N THR A 178 -8.22 -17.33 6.35
CA THR A 178 -8.95 -16.58 7.37
C THR A 178 -9.64 -15.40 6.70
N LYS A 179 -10.79 -14.97 7.24
CA LYS A 179 -11.36 -13.67 6.88
C LYS A 179 -10.77 -12.62 7.81
N ILE A 180 -10.10 -11.62 7.24
CA ILE A 180 -9.62 -10.48 8.00
C ILE A 180 -10.65 -9.36 7.92
N TYR A 181 -11.03 -8.87 9.10
CA TYR A 181 -11.89 -7.71 9.25
C TYR A 181 -11.07 -6.55 9.78
N ILE A 182 -11.03 -5.47 9.00
CA ILE A 182 -10.35 -4.24 9.39
C ILE A 182 -11.41 -3.26 9.88
N SER A 183 -11.39 -2.96 11.18
CA SER A 183 -12.31 -1.99 11.79
C SER A 183 -11.57 -0.69 12.10
N PHE A 184 -12.08 0.44 11.61
CA PHE A 184 -11.65 1.77 12.02
C PHE A 184 -12.66 2.33 13.02
N ASN A 185 -12.15 2.93 14.10
CA ASN A 185 -12.95 3.86 14.89
C ASN A 185 -12.88 5.21 14.19
N HIS A 186 -13.88 5.56 13.39
CA HIS A 186 -14.08 6.96 13.02
C HIS A 186 -15.57 7.30 12.93
N SER A 187 -15.97 8.35 13.64
CA SER A 187 -17.31 8.95 13.59
C SER A 187 -17.62 9.66 12.26
N ASP A 188 -16.64 9.83 11.38
CA ASP A 188 -16.69 10.80 10.28
C ASP A 188 -16.62 10.15 8.89
N TYR A 189 -16.55 8.82 8.79
CA TYR A 189 -16.67 8.09 7.54
C TYR A 189 -17.94 7.24 7.52
N ASN A 190 -18.85 7.54 6.58
CA ASN A 190 -20.01 6.69 6.28
C ASN A 190 -19.64 5.44 5.44
N GLY A 191 -18.37 5.01 5.46
CA GLY A 191 -17.90 3.78 4.82
C GLY A 191 -17.79 2.65 5.84
N TYR A 192 -18.63 1.64 5.67
CA TYR A 192 -18.67 0.37 6.40
C TYR A 192 -18.65 0.44 7.95
N LYS A 193 -19.85 0.43 8.55
CA LYS A 193 -20.02 0.07 9.97
C LYS A 193 -19.78 -1.42 10.13
N PHE A 194 -18.63 -1.80 10.67
CA PHE A 194 -18.35 -3.19 10.99
C PHE A 194 -19.24 -3.67 12.16
N ASN A 195 -20.09 -4.68 11.91
CA ASN A 195 -20.98 -5.22 12.93
C ASN A 195 -20.33 -6.45 13.59
N ARG A 196 -19.84 -6.27 14.83
CA ARG A 196 -19.12 -7.29 15.60
C ARG A 196 -19.90 -8.60 15.78
N SER A 197 -21.23 -8.58 15.63
CA SER A 197 -22.10 -9.74 15.72
C SER A 197 -22.01 -10.71 14.53
N GLU A 198 -21.31 -10.36 13.45
CA GLU A 198 -21.18 -11.20 12.23
C GLU A 198 -19.92 -12.08 12.22
N LEU A 199 -19.05 -11.97 13.23
CA LEU A 199 -17.81 -12.73 13.34
C LEU A 199 -18.05 -14.21 13.70
N GLN A 200 -17.40 -15.12 12.98
CA GLN A 200 -17.36 -16.56 13.26
C GLN A 200 -16.01 -16.98 13.86
N PRO A 201 -15.93 -18.14 14.55
CA PRO A 201 -14.66 -18.69 15.01
C PRO A 201 -13.69 -18.90 13.83
N GLY A 202 -12.56 -18.19 13.82
CA GLY A 202 -11.59 -18.15 12.71
C GLY A 202 -11.44 -16.77 12.05
N ASP A 203 -12.34 -15.83 12.38
CA ASP A 203 -12.27 -14.45 11.92
C ASP A 203 -11.41 -13.62 12.89
N TYR A 204 -10.36 -12.96 12.38
CA TYR A 204 -9.51 -12.08 13.18
C TYR A 204 -9.83 -10.61 12.89
N THR A 205 -10.07 -9.83 13.95
CA THR A 205 -10.05 -8.37 13.90
C THR A 205 -8.63 -7.91 14.15
N VAL A 206 -8.01 -7.25 13.18
CA VAL A 206 -6.67 -6.67 13.33
C VAL A 206 -6.82 -5.15 13.46
N SER A 207 -6.53 -4.63 14.65
CA SER A 207 -6.28 -3.21 14.85
C SER A 207 -4.83 -2.93 14.48
N VAL A 208 -4.61 -2.18 13.39
CA VAL A 208 -3.27 -1.87 12.91
C VAL A 208 -2.65 -0.83 13.85
N PHE A 209 -1.78 -1.28 14.76
CA PHE A 209 -0.89 -0.42 15.53
C PHE A 209 0.55 -0.75 15.14
N ALA A 210 1.23 0.17 14.45
CA ALA A 210 2.67 0.08 14.24
C ALA A 210 3.39 0.32 15.58
N ARG A 211 4.23 -0.62 16.00
CA ARG A 211 4.92 -0.60 17.31
C ARG A 211 6.24 0.18 17.18
N TYR A 212 6.37 1.28 17.90
CA TYR A 212 7.60 2.08 18.05
C TYR A 212 8.67 1.30 18.84
N ASN A 213 9.91 1.22 18.34
CA ASN A 213 11.07 0.82 19.12
C ASN A 213 12.31 1.66 18.74
N SER A 214 12.72 2.53 19.65
CA SER A 214 13.84 3.48 19.53
C SER A 214 15.21 2.82 19.77
N GLY A 215 16.15 2.98 18.84
CA GLY A 215 17.57 2.58 18.99
C GLY A 215 18.46 3.11 17.87
N GLU A 216 19.65 3.59 18.23
CA GLU A 216 20.49 4.65 17.61
C GLU A 216 21.56 4.19 16.58
N GLY A 217 22.08 5.11 15.75
CA GLY A 217 23.49 5.11 15.27
C GLY A 217 23.77 5.41 13.78
N PRO A 218 24.96 5.95 13.38
CA PRO A 218 25.05 7.05 12.37
C PRO A 218 25.98 6.85 11.12
N GLU A 219 25.82 7.77 10.13
CA GLU A 219 26.76 8.26 9.06
C GLU A 219 27.18 7.33 7.89
N SER A 220 27.37 7.71 6.60
CA SER A 220 27.30 8.97 5.81
C SER A 220 27.36 8.65 4.28
N SER A 221 26.69 9.46 3.41
CA SER A 221 26.78 9.67 1.92
C SER A 221 27.08 8.48 0.96
N VAL A 222 26.35 8.20 -0.14
CA VAL A 222 26.21 8.98 -1.42
C VAL A 222 25.05 8.40 -2.28
N GLY A 223 24.06 9.22 -2.68
CA GLY A 223 23.13 9.11 -3.85
C GLY A 223 22.17 7.90 -4.03
N TRP A 224 20.94 8.15 -4.56
CA TRP A 224 20.05 7.26 -5.40
C TRP A 224 18.78 6.47 -4.71
N SER A 225 17.46 6.63 -5.14
CA SER A 225 16.01 6.00 -5.17
C SER A 225 15.26 5.24 -6.41
N SER A 226 14.23 4.42 -6.21
CA SER A 226 13.20 4.20 -7.25
C SER A 226 11.87 3.89 -6.58
N SER A 227 10.76 3.94 -7.31
CA SER A 227 9.46 3.48 -6.79
C SER A 227 9.07 2.17 -7.46
N THR A 228 8.58 1.23 -6.65
CA THR A 228 8.37 -0.18 -7.01
C THR A 228 7.01 -0.62 -6.53
N THR A 229 6.28 -1.29 -7.41
CA THR A 229 5.10 -2.08 -7.07
C THR A 229 5.59 -3.39 -6.46
N PHE A 230 5.15 -3.68 -5.25
CA PHE A 230 5.45 -4.93 -4.54
C PHE A 230 4.27 -5.89 -4.67
N VAL A 231 4.61 -7.17 -4.73
CA VAL A 231 3.70 -8.23 -5.15
C VAL A 231 3.85 -9.42 -4.23
N ILE A 232 2.74 -9.97 -3.73
CA ILE A 232 2.76 -11.16 -2.88
C ILE A 232 2.07 -12.32 -3.60
N LYS A 233 2.79 -13.44 -3.72
CA LYS A 233 2.28 -14.74 -4.16
C LYS A 233 2.39 -15.76 -3.02
#